data_AF-A0A1H3YBI7-F1
#
_entry.id   AF-A0A1H3YBI7-F1
#
_cell.length_a   1.000
_cell.length_b   1.000
_cell.length_c   1.000
_cell.angle_alpha   90.00
_cell.angle_beta   90.00
_cell.angle_gamma   90.00
#
_symmetry.space_group_name_H-M   'P 1'
#
loop_
_entity.id
_entity.type
_entity.pdbx_description
1 polymer ?
#
loop_
_entity_poly.entity_id
_entity_poly.type
_entity_poly.pdbx_seq_one_letter_code
_entity_poly.pdbx_strand_id
1 'polypeptide(L)'
;MSLPEIVQSALDDESVAARVGLGGDDLLLVTPTRTLVYRAEGLLSDETVAEYPHDAERVGVSEGRRKAEITLDYGLDGEESFSVPTSRLDQVLHPVLAGILNARGITDSGETVKQTFRFSELTIVVTSARVVRHIGAAVWDEDYEAYHFDGVTDLDFEEGSVATSVVITVDGGQERFKAPNEQARALRETLVDAVCEYHGVEDVDALRRTAAADDDDSAEPSDRVSFGDGPDPLDTSGVDGDIEEERDQAETSERREASAASDGEFGDSDFESASVDDDVAQELAELRSVIEAQNERLDRQEETIQQLIEELRQGR
;
A
#
# COMPACT_ATOMS: atom_id res chain seq x y z
N MET A 1 -1.84 -38.16 -1.26
CA MET A 1 -3.17 -38.80 -1.35
C MET A 1 -3.80 -38.39 -2.65
N SER A 2 -4.36 -39.34 -3.39
CA SER A 2 -5.17 -39.06 -4.59
C SER A 2 -6.38 -38.19 -4.22
N LEU A 3 -6.84 -37.38 -5.16
CA LEU A 3 -8.04 -36.56 -4.98
C LEU A 3 -9.31 -37.45 -5.05
N PRO A 4 -10.40 -37.10 -4.35
CA PRO A 4 -11.70 -37.76 -4.50
C PRO A 4 -12.20 -37.73 -5.95
N GLU A 5 -13.06 -38.68 -6.33
CA GLU A 5 -13.52 -38.83 -7.73
C GLU A 5 -14.41 -37.65 -8.17
N ILE A 6 -15.24 -37.12 -7.26
CA ILE A 6 -16.04 -35.91 -7.51
C ILE A 6 -15.14 -34.70 -7.81
N VAL A 7 -14.01 -34.58 -7.11
CA VAL A 7 -13.03 -33.52 -7.33
C VAL A 7 -12.32 -33.70 -8.66
N GLN A 8 -11.90 -34.92 -9.00
CA GLN A 8 -11.26 -35.21 -10.29
C GLN A 8 -12.20 -34.89 -11.46
N SER A 9 -13.49 -35.18 -11.31
CA SER A 9 -14.51 -34.85 -12.30
C SER A 9 -14.71 -33.34 -12.42
N ALA A 10 -14.74 -32.62 -11.30
CA ALA A 10 -14.90 -31.16 -11.27
C ALA A 10 -13.69 -30.40 -11.83
N LEU A 11 -12.48 -30.95 -11.72
CA LEU A 11 -11.28 -30.35 -12.29
C LEU A 11 -11.33 -30.25 -13.82
N ASP A 12 -12.10 -31.10 -14.51
CA ASP A 12 -12.27 -31.08 -15.97
C ASP A 12 -10.93 -30.94 -16.73
N ASP A 13 -9.96 -31.81 -16.40
CA ASP A 13 -8.59 -31.83 -16.92
C ASP A 13 -7.69 -30.62 -16.57
N GLU A 14 -8.16 -29.66 -15.79
CA GLU A 14 -7.32 -28.56 -15.30
C GLU A 14 -6.30 -29.03 -14.26
N SER A 15 -5.08 -28.50 -14.38
CA SER A 15 -4.02 -28.74 -13.40
C SER A 15 -4.27 -27.94 -12.12
N VAL A 16 -4.08 -28.59 -10.97
CA VAL A 16 -4.13 -27.92 -9.67
C VAL A 16 -2.84 -27.10 -9.46
N ALA A 17 -2.99 -25.78 -9.38
CA ALA A 17 -1.90 -24.84 -9.06
C ALA A 17 -1.59 -24.81 -7.56
N ALA A 18 -2.62 -24.88 -6.71
CA ALA A 18 -2.45 -24.92 -5.26
C ALA A 18 -3.48 -25.82 -4.57
N ARG A 19 -3.08 -26.41 -3.44
CA ARG A 19 -3.93 -27.24 -2.59
C ARG A 19 -3.77 -26.84 -1.13
N VAL A 20 -4.87 -26.48 -0.48
CA VAL A 20 -4.91 -26.05 0.91
C VAL A 20 -5.86 -26.94 1.69
N GLY A 21 -5.42 -27.45 2.84
CA GLY A 21 -6.27 -28.23 3.75
C GLY A 21 -7.10 -27.31 4.65
N LEU A 22 -8.42 -27.48 4.63
CA LEU A 22 -9.35 -26.70 5.47
C LEU A 22 -9.64 -27.37 6.83
N GLY A 23 -9.03 -28.53 7.10
CA GLY A 23 -9.21 -29.30 8.33
C GLY A 23 -10.11 -30.51 8.13
N GLY A 24 -9.83 -31.59 8.87
CA GLY A 24 -10.36 -32.90 8.51
C GLY A 24 -9.87 -33.30 7.12
N ASP A 25 -10.81 -33.74 6.27
CA ASP A 25 -10.55 -34.10 4.88
C ASP A 25 -11.02 -33.02 3.88
N ASP A 26 -11.46 -31.84 4.36
CA ASP A 26 -11.86 -30.71 3.52
C ASP A 26 -10.65 -30.08 2.83
N LEU A 27 -10.85 -29.67 1.57
CA LEU A 27 -9.79 -29.15 0.72
C LEU A 27 -10.26 -27.92 -0.05
N LEU A 28 -9.33 -27.00 -0.29
CA LEU A 28 -9.46 -25.97 -1.30
C LEU A 28 -8.40 -26.20 -2.37
N LEU A 29 -8.81 -26.13 -3.63
CA LEU A 29 -7.97 -26.32 -4.79
C LEU A 29 -8.08 -25.09 -5.67
N VAL A 30 -6.95 -24.58 -6.12
CA VAL A 30 -6.90 -23.46 -7.06
C VAL A 30 -6.40 -24.00 -8.39
N THR A 31 -7.16 -23.75 -9.45
CA THR A 31 -6.82 -24.05 -10.84
C THR A 31 -6.52 -22.73 -11.57
N PRO A 32 -6.09 -22.73 -12.84
CA PRO A 32 -5.94 -21.50 -13.60
C PRO A 32 -7.23 -20.68 -13.65
N THR A 33 -8.40 -21.31 -13.80
CA THR A 33 -9.65 -20.56 -14.08
C THR A 33 -10.60 -20.44 -12.90
N ARG A 34 -10.46 -21.28 -11.87
CA ARG A 34 -11.40 -21.34 -10.74
C ARG A 34 -10.80 -21.91 -9.46
N THR A 35 -11.46 -21.62 -8.36
CA THR A 35 -11.24 -22.23 -7.05
C THR A 35 -12.31 -23.28 -6.77
N LEU A 36 -11.91 -24.48 -6.37
CA LEU A 36 -12.81 -25.54 -5.95
C LEU A 36 -12.74 -25.71 -4.43
N VAL A 37 -13.89 -25.71 -3.76
CA VAL A 37 -14.03 -25.99 -2.33
C VAL A 37 -14.67 -27.35 -2.16
N TYR A 38 -13.87 -28.30 -1.72
CA TYR A 38 -14.29 -29.66 -1.42
C TYR A 38 -14.61 -29.81 0.07
N ARG A 39 -15.81 -30.32 0.36
CA ARG A 39 -16.23 -30.75 1.70
C ARG A 39 -16.38 -32.25 1.73
N ALA A 40 -15.64 -32.89 2.63
CA ALA A 40 -15.77 -34.32 2.81
C ALA A 40 -17.11 -34.68 3.44
N GLU A 41 -17.55 -35.93 3.20
CA GLU A 41 -18.74 -36.47 3.84
C GLU A 41 -18.61 -36.38 5.38
N GLY A 42 -19.61 -35.76 6.00
CA GLY A 42 -19.75 -35.65 7.43
C GLY A 42 -20.91 -36.49 7.95
N LEU A 43 -21.06 -36.55 9.27
CA LEU A 43 -22.14 -37.33 9.93
C LEU A 43 -23.56 -36.90 9.50
N LEU A 44 -23.71 -35.68 8.99
CA LEU A 44 -24.99 -35.05 8.64
C LEU A 44 -24.96 -34.37 7.28
N SER A 45 -23.89 -34.54 6.50
CA SER A 45 -23.70 -33.80 5.24
C SER A 45 -22.99 -34.69 4.24
N ASP A 46 -23.52 -34.73 3.03
CA ASP A 46 -22.92 -35.48 1.93
C ASP A 46 -21.64 -34.80 1.44
N GLU A 47 -20.82 -35.56 0.73
CA GLU A 47 -19.65 -35.06 0.01
C GLU A 47 -20.08 -34.02 -1.03
N THR A 48 -19.40 -32.87 -1.07
CA THR A 48 -19.73 -31.78 -2.00
C THR A 48 -18.49 -31.09 -2.57
N VAL A 49 -18.64 -30.58 -3.79
CA VAL A 49 -17.68 -29.68 -4.45
C VAL A 49 -18.43 -28.46 -4.92
N ALA A 50 -17.96 -27.29 -4.52
CA ALA A 50 -18.40 -26.00 -5.06
C ALA A 50 -17.26 -25.40 -5.88
N GLU A 51 -17.60 -24.70 -6.96
CA GLU A 51 -16.66 -24.12 -7.90
C GLU A 51 -16.90 -22.61 -7.98
N TYR A 52 -15.81 -21.85 -7.97
CA TYR A 52 -15.82 -20.40 -7.91
C TYR A 52 -14.88 -19.85 -8.99
N PRO A 53 -15.41 -19.28 -10.09
CA PRO A 53 -14.61 -18.67 -11.13
C PRO A 53 -13.65 -17.59 -10.64
N HIS A 54 -12.53 -17.39 -11.34
CA HIS A 54 -11.51 -16.38 -11.01
C HIS A 54 -11.72 -15.03 -11.71
N ASP A 55 -12.83 -14.84 -12.43
CA ASP A 55 -13.18 -13.58 -13.10
C ASP A 55 -13.85 -12.56 -12.19
N ALA A 56 -13.91 -12.83 -10.88
CA ALA A 56 -14.37 -11.89 -9.85
C ALA A 56 -13.77 -10.49 -10.02
N GLU A 57 -14.61 -9.46 -9.88
CA GLU A 57 -14.26 -8.04 -9.90
C GLU A 57 -13.83 -7.55 -8.51
N ARG A 58 -14.28 -8.23 -7.45
CA ARG A 58 -13.98 -7.86 -6.07
C ARG A 58 -13.94 -9.08 -5.15
N VAL A 59 -12.99 -9.06 -4.21
CA VAL A 59 -12.80 -10.10 -3.19
C VAL A 59 -12.99 -9.50 -1.81
N GLY A 60 -14.06 -9.87 -1.13
CA GLY A 60 -14.36 -9.49 0.25
C GLY A 60 -13.95 -10.58 1.24
N VAL A 61 -13.62 -10.17 2.47
CA VAL A 61 -13.40 -11.09 3.59
C VAL A 61 -14.12 -10.59 4.83
N SER A 62 -14.87 -11.48 5.48
CA SER A 62 -15.46 -11.24 6.79
C SER A 62 -14.93 -12.24 7.80
N GLU A 63 -14.19 -11.76 8.80
CA GLU A 63 -13.55 -12.62 9.81
C GLU A 63 -14.44 -12.82 11.03
N GLY A 64 -14.87 -14.07 11.24
CA GLY A 64 -15.43 -14.52 12.51
C GLY A 64 -14.39 -15.18 13.41
N ARG A 65 -14.78 -15.48 14.65
CA ARG A 65 -13.89 -16.09 15.66
C ARG A 65 -13.36 -17.49 15.31
N ARG A 66 -14.06 -18.21 14.43
CA ARG A 66 -13.75 -19.62 14.07
C ARG A 66 -13.76 -19.86 12.57
N LYS A 67 -14.63 -19.17 11.87
CA LYS A 67 -14.75 -19.20 10.42
C LYS A 67 -14.60 -17.78 9.89
N ALA A 68 -13.91 -17.65 8.78
CA ALA A 68 -13.94 -16.47 7.94
C ALA A 68 -14.76 -16.80 6.69
N GLU A 69 -15.46 -15.82 6.16
CA GLU A 69 -16.17 -15.89 4.88
C GLU A 69 -15.38 -15.11 3.84
N ILE A 70 -15.15 -15.74 2.68
CA ILE A 70 -14.58 -15.12 1.50
C ILE A 70 -15.73 -14.93 0.52
N THR A 71 -15.91 -13.71 0.03
CA THR A 71 -16.94 -13.34 -0.93
C THR A 71 -16.27 -12.93 -2.24
N LEU A 72 -16.71 -13.53 -3.34
CA LEU A 72 -16.31 -13.19 -4.70
C LEU A 72 -17.49 -12.51 -5.36
N ASP A 73 -17.27 -11.27 -5.76
CA ASP A 73 -18.26 -10.42 -6.41
C ASP A 73 -17.92 -10.33 -7.90
N TYR A 74 -18.86 -10.76 -8.74
CA TYR A 74 -18.77 -10.79 -10.19
C TYR A 74 -19.59 -9.65 -10.82
N GLY A 75 -19.85 -8.59 -10.06
CA GLY A 75 -20.56 -7.40 -10.51
C GLY A 75 -22.01 -7.70 -10.87
N LEU A 76 -22.33 -7.64 -12.16
CA LEU A 76 -23.70 -7.87 -12.65
C LEU A 76 -24.14 -9.33 -12.57
N ASP A 77 -23.20 -10.27 -12.49
CA ASP A 77 -23.47 -11.70 -12.41
C ASP A 77 -23.73 -12.18 -10.97
N GLY A 78 -23.60 -11.26 -9.99
CA GLY A 78 -23.91 -11.48 -8.58
C GLY A 78 -22.67 -11.79 -7.74
N GLU A 79 -22.91 -12.26 -6.52
CA GLU A 79 -21.86 -12.59 -5.56
C GLU A 79 -22.00 -14.04 -5.11
N GLU A 80 -20.86 -14.70 -4.89
CA GLU A 80 -20.79 -16.03 -4.28
C GLU A 80 -19.85 -16.01 -3.08
N SER A 81 -20.12 -16.84 -2.08
CA SER A 81 -19.27 -16.92 -0.89
C SER A 81 -18.95 -18.35 -0.47
N PHE A 82 -17.83 -18.51 0.23
CA PHE A 82 -17.49 -19.73 0.94
C PHE A 82 -16.78 -19.44 2.24
N SER A 83 -17.00 -20.30 3.24
CA SER A 83 -16.37 -20.15 4.55
C SER A 83 -15.13 -21.01 4.69
N VAL A 84 -14.09 -20.51 5.34
CA VAL A 84 -12.90 -21.28 5.72
C VAL A 84 -12.64 -21.14 7.22
N PRO A 85 -11.92 -22.07 7.88
CA PRO A 85 -11.48 -21.81 9.26
C PRO A 85 -10.64 -20.54 9.28
N THR A 86 -10.85 -19.67 10.26
CA THR A 86 -10.12 -18.39 10.36
C THR A 86 -8.61 -18.62 10.40
N SER A 87 -8.15 -19.70 11.04
CA SER A 87 -6.72 -20.07 11.09
C SER A 87 -6.11 -20.51 9.76
N ARG A 88 -6.93 -20.70 8.72
CA ARG A 88 -6.52 -21.05 7.35
C ARG A 88 -6.72 -19.92 6.36
N LEU A 89 -7.29 -18.79 6.79
CA LEU A 89 -7.68 -17.70 5.90
C LEU A 89 -6.50 -17.20 5.05
N ASP A 90 -5.39 -16.81 5.66
CA ASP A 90 -4.24 -16.27 4.90
C ASP A 90 -3.62 -17.32 3.96
N GLN A 91 -3.62 -18.60 4.35
CA GLN A 91 -3.17 -19.72 3.50
C GLN A 91 -4.08 -19.95 2.30
N VAL A 92 -5.36 -19.62 2.42
CA VAL A 92 -6.35 -19.75 1.34
C VAL A 92 -6.35 -18.52 0.44
N LEU A 93 -6.32 -17.32 1.02
CA LEU A 93 -6.39 -16.07 0.26
C LEU A 93 -5.24 -15.93 -0.72
N HIS A 94 -4.04 -16.33 -0.31
CA HIS A 94 -2.86 -16.22 -1.16
C HIS A 94 -3.03 -16.91 -2.53
N PRO A 95 -3.32 -18.23 -2.62
CA PRO A 95 -3.51 -18.86 -3.92
C PRO A 95 -4.79 -18.42 -4.63
N VAL A 96 -5.88 -18.09 -3.91
CA VAL A 96 -7.12 -17.58 -4.55
C VAL A 96 -6.86 -16.26 -5.27
N LEU A 97 -6.21 -15.30 -4.60
CA LEU A 97 -5.82 -14.03 -5.22
C LEU A 97 -4.84 -14.25 -6.37
N ALA A 98 -3.90 -15.19 -6.24
CA ALA A 98 -3.00 -15.52 -7.35
C ALA A 98 -3.76 -15.99 -8.60
N GLY A 99 -4.79 -16.81 -8.42
CA GLY A 99 -5.68 -17.24 -9.50
C GLY A 99 -6.46 -16.08 -10.12
N ILE A 100 -7.06 -15.22 -9.29
CA ILE A 100 -7.85 -14.06 -9.74
C ILE A 100 -6.97 -13.05 -10.49
N LEU A 101 -5.82 -12.66 -9.94
CA LEU A 101 -4.90 -11.74 -10.60
C LEU A 101 -4.43 -12.26 -11.95
N ASN A 102 -4.21 -13.58 -12.07
CA ASN A 102 -3.84 -14.18 -13.35
C ASN A 102 -5.00 -14.19 -14.36
N ALA A 103 -6.20 -14.62 -13.93
CA ALA A 103 -7.38 -14.65 -14.78
C ALA A 103 -7.81 -13.26 -15.28
N ARG A 104 -7.60 -12.23 -14.45
CA ARG A 104 -7.86 -10.82 -14.78
C ARG A 104 -6.75 -10.18 -15.62
N GLY A 105 -5.67 -10.91 -15.94
CA GLY A 105 -4.55 -10.41 -16.75
C GLY A 105 -3.69 -9.36 -16.03
N ILE A 106 -3.70 -9.34 -14.70
CA ILE A 106 -2.91 -8.42 -13.88
C ILE A 106 -1.47 -8.91 -13.75
N THR A 107 -1.29 -10.24 -13.73
CA THR A 107 0.02 -10.89 -13.78
C THR A 107 0.27 -11.47 -15.17
N ASP A 108 1.53 -11.43 -15.61
CA ASP A 108 1.91 -12.00 -16.90
C ASP A 108 1.89 -13.54 -16.88
N SER A 109 1.90 -14.13 -18.08
CA SER A 109 2.01 -15.60 -18.21
C SER A 109 3.32 -16.10 -17.60
N GLY A 110 3.22 -16.98 -16.60
CA GLY A 110 4.38 -17.53 -15.88
C GLY A 110 4.86 -16.68 -14.72
N GLU A 111 4.28 -15.50 -14.50
CA GLU A 111 4.50 -14.70 -13.31
C GLU A 111 3.85 -15.38 -12.09
N THR A 112 4.61 -15.49 -11.00
CA THR A 112 4.15 -16.18 -9.79
C THR A 112 3.94 -15.19 -8.66
N VAL A 113 2.83 -15.32 -7.93
CA VAL A 113 2.65 -14.61 -6.68
C VAL A 113 3.58 -15.21 -5.62
N LYS A 114 4.49 -14.40 -5.06
CA LYS A 114 5.47 -14.81 -4.05
C LYS A 114 4.86 -14.76 -2.66
N GLN A 115 4.20 -13.64 -2.33
CA GLN A 115 3.52 -13.49 -1.04
C GLN A 115 2.40 -12.46 -1.10
N THR A 116 1.38 -12.67 -0.26
CA THR A 116 0.29 -11.72 -0.04
C THR A 116 0.35 -11.22 1.40
N PHE A 117 0.25 -9.92 1.57
CA PHE A 117 0.16 -9.25 2.86
C PHE A 117 -1.14 -8.48 2.95
N ARG A 118 -1.75 -8.46 4.14
CA ARG A 118 -2.99 -7.74 4.41
C ARG A 118 -2.85 -6.98 5.71
N PHE A 119 -3.11 -5.67 5.64
CA PHE A 119 -2.93 -4.71 6.72
C PHE A 119 -4.19 -3.86 6.86
N SER A 120 -5.16 -4.33 7.63
CA SER A 120 -6.48 -3.65 7.74
C SER A 120 -7.11 -3.46 6.35
N GLU A 121 -6.99 -2.27 5.77
CA GLU A 121 -7.53 -1.89 4.46
C GLU A 121 -6.49 -1.98 3.32
N LEU A 122 -5.21 -2.20 3.63
CA LEU A 122 -4.15 -2.27 2.63
C LEU A 122 -3.80 -3.72 2.32
N THR A 123 -3.96 -4.14 1.08
CA THR A 123 -3.47 -5.42 0.58
C THR A 123 -2.27 -5.20 -0.34
N ILE A 124 -1.21 -5.98 -0.13
CA ILE A 124 -0.02 -5.98 -0.97
C ILE A 124 0.24 -7.39 -1.47
N VAL A 125 0.33 -7.54 -2.78
CA VAL A 125 0.70 -8.78 -3.43
C VAL A 125 2.05 -8.59 -4.11
N VAL A 126 3.07 -9.28 -3.60
CA VAL A 126 4.40 -9.30 -4.21
C VAL A 126 4.47 -10.50 -5.13
N THR A 127 4.78 -10.27 -6.39
CA THR A 127 4.96 -11.32 -7.40
C THR A 127 6.43 -11.46 -7.78
N SER A 128 6.73 -12.29 -8.77
CA SER A 128 8.07 -12.38 -9.36
C SER A 128 8.45 -11.17 -10.23
N ALA A 129 7.51 -10.32 -10.65
CA ALA A 129 7.78 -9.25 -11.62
C ALA A 129 7.17 -7.89 -11.28
N ARG A 130 6.26 -7.82 -10.30
CA ARG A 130 5.59 -6.59 -9.89
C ARG A 130 5.13 -6.65 -8.44
N VAL A 131 4.86 -5.49 -7.87
CA VAL A 131 4.06 -5.38 -6.65
C VAL A 131 2.69 -4.79 -6.98
N VAL A 132 1.63 -5.44 -6.53
CA VAL A 132 0.25 -4.98 -6.65
C VAL A 132 -0.20 -4.49 -5.28
N ARG A 133 -0.75 -3.29 -5.24
CA ARG A 133 -1.25 -2.63 -4.04
C ARG A 133 -2.72 -2.32 -4.23
N HIS A 134 -3.50 -2.66 -3.21
CA HIS A 134 -4.92 -2.33 -3.14
C HIS A 134 -5.23 -1.68 -1.78
N ILE A 135 -6.09 -0.67 -1.77
CA ILE A 135 -6.52 0.02 -0.56
C ILE A 135 -8.04 0.07 -0.51
N GLY A 136 -8.65 -0.62 0.45
CA GLY A 136 -10.06 -0.56 0.70
C GLY A 136 -10.55 -1.60 1.71
N ALA A 137 -11.86 -1.62 1.94
CA ALA A 137 -12.47 -2.62 2.81
C ALA A 137 -12.48 -4.03 2.18
N ALA A 138 -12.41 -4.11 0.85
CA ALA A 138 -12.18 -5.36 0.14
C ALA A 138 -10.72 -5.78 0.28
N VAL A 139 -10.46 -7.07 0.17
CA VAL A 139 -9.08 -7.57 0.06
C VAL A 139 -8.50 -7.22 -1.31
N TRP A 140 -9.33 -7.18 -2.34
CA TRP A 140 -8.96 -6.77 -3.69
C TRP A 140 -10.19 -6.33 -4.47
N ASP A 141 -10.03 -5.38 -5.37
CA ASP A 141 -10.96 -5.02 -6.45
C ASP A 141 -10.18 -4.40 -7.63
N GLU A 142 -10.90 -3.92 -8.64
CA GLU A 142 -10.33 -3.31 -9.84
C GLU A 142 -9.56 -2.00 -9.58
N ASP A 143 -9.79 -1.33 -8.45
CA ASP A 143 -9.09 -0.10 -8.08
C ASP A 143 -7.77 -0.42 -7.37
N TYR A 144 -6.78 -0.86 -8.16
CA TYR A 144 -5.44 -1.21 -7.67
C TYR A 144 -4.34 -0.41 -8.37
N GLU A 145 -3.21 -0.29 -7.67
CA GLU A 145 -1.94 0.21 -8.22
C GLU A 145 -1.00 -0.98 -8.45
N ALA A 146 -0.30 -1.02 -9.59
CA ALA A 146 0.70 -2.05 -9.85
C ALA A 146 2.00 -1.42 -10.36
N TYR A 147 3.10 -1.85 -9.77
CA TYR A 147 4.43 -1.35 -10.08
C TYR A 147 5.30 -2.51 -10.58
N HIS A 148 5.58 -2.50 -11.88
CA HIS A 148 6.42 -3.51 -12.51
C HIS A 148 7.88 -3.28 -12.11
N PHE A 149 8.61 -4.36 -11.80
CA PHE A 149 9.97 -4.28 -11.32
C PHE A 149 10.93 -3.73 -12.36
N ASP A 150 10.64 -3.86 -13.66
CA ASP A 150 11.43 -3.22 -14.72
C ASP A 150 11.68 -1.71 -14.51
N GLY A 151 10.67 -0.99 -13.98
CA GLY A 151 10.80 0.42 -13.66
C GLY A 151 11.35 0.70 -12.26
N VAL A 152 11.50 -0.31 -11.40
CA VAL A 152 11.95 -0.14 -10.01
C VAL A 152 13.46 0.03 -9.96
N THR A 153 13.90 1.19 -9.47
CA THR A 153 15.32 1.54 -9.40
C THR A 153 15.86 1.62 -7.97
N ASP A 154 14.96 1.75 -6.99
CA ASP A 154 15.34 1.81 -5.59
C ASP A 154 14.23 1.30 -4.66
N LEU A 155 14.64 0.73 -3.52
CA LEU A 155 13.81 0.38 -2.38
C LEU A 155 14.41 0.96 -1.11
N ASP A 156 13.61 1.72 -0.36
CA ASP A 156 13.99 2.23 0.95
C ASP A 156 12.93 1.91 2.02
N PHE A 157 13.39 1.81 3.26
CA PHE A 157 12.57 1.38 4.39
C PHE A 157 12.85 2.27 5.61
N GLU A 158 11.92 3.16 5.93
CA GLU A 158 12.04 4.05 7.08
C GLU A 158 11.27 3.46 8.28
N GLU A 159 12.00 2.96 9.28
CA GLU A 159 11.38 2.40 10.48
C GLU A 159 10.74 3.50 11.35
N GLY A 160 9.43 3.38 11.58
CA GLY A 160 8.67 4.23 12.49
C GLY A 160 8.27 3.51 13.77
N SER A 161 7.74 4.26 14.74
CA SER A 161 7.32 3.71 16.03
C SER A 161 6.15 2.72 15.91
N VAL A 162 5.24 2.96 14.98
CA VAL A 162 4.01 2.16 14.77
C VAL A 162 4.08 1.33 13.48
N ALA A 163 4.63 1.92 12.43
CA ALA A 163 4.68 1.33 11.10
C ALA A 163 5.96 1.75 10.39
N THR A 164 6.45 0.87 9.51
CA THR A 164 7.57 1.10 8.62
C THR A 164 7.04 1.71 7.33
N SER A 165 7.65 2.80 6.88
CA SER A 165 7.41 3.39 5.58
C SER A 165 8.21 2.62 4.54
N VAL A 166 7.54 2.02 3.55
CA VAL A 166 8.18 1.41 2.39
C VAL A 166 8.14 2.42 1.26
N VAL A 167 9.30 2.72 0.68
CA VAL A 167 9.45 3.63 -0.45
C VAL A 167 9.97 2.85 -1.64
N ILE A 168 9.26 2.91 -2.75
CA ILE A 168 9.63 2.28 -4.03
C ILE A 168 9.89 3.41 -5.02
N THR A 169 11.08 3.48 -5.59
CA THR A 169 11.36 4.41 -6.68
C THR A 169 11.10 3.72 -8.00
N VAL A 170 10.15 4.23 -8.78
CA VAL A 170 9.69 3.67 -10.07
C VAL A 170 9.78 4.77 -11.13
N ASP A 171 10.52 4.55 -12.21
CA ASP A 171 10.66 5.50 -13.32
C ASP A 171 11.04 6.94 -12.87
N GLY A 172 11.82 7.05 -11.78
CA GLY A 172 12.23 8.31 -11.16
C GLY A 172 11.19 8.96 -10.22
N GLY A 173 9.97 8.42 -10.14
CA GLY A 173 8.96 8.77 -9.14
C GLY A 173 9.11 7.95 -7.87
N GLN A 174 8.65 8.48 -6.73
CA GLN A 174 8.64 7.73 -5.46
C GLN A 174 7.21 7.43 -5.03
N GLU A 175 6.97 6.15 -4.78
CA GLU A 175 5.72 5.65 -4.22
C GLU A 175 5.95 5.16 -2.80
N ARG A 176 5.02 5.51 -1.90
CA ARG A 176 5.18 5.26 -0.47
C ARG A 176 3.91 4.67 0.13
N PHE A 177 4.09 3.66 0.96
CA PHE A 177 3.02 3.10 1.78
C PHE A 177 3.54 2.65 3.15
N LYS A 178 2.63 2.44 4.10
CA LYS A 178 2.98 2.01 5.46
C LYS A 178 2.66 0.53 5.66
N ALA A 179 3.61 -0.20 6.22
CA ALA A 179 3.42 -1.57 6.69
C ALA A 179 3.53 -1.60 8.23
N PRO A 180 2.60 -2.27 8.95
CA PRO A 180 2.73 -2.47 10.38
C PRO A 180 4.05 -3.18 10.73
N ASN A 181 4.68 -2.77 11.82
CA ASN A 181 6.03 -3.23 12.18
C ASN A 181 6.14 -4.76 12.34
N GLU A 182 5.05 -5.43 12.74
CA GLU A 182 5.01 -6.90 12.89
C GLU A 182 5.24 -7.65 11.57
N GLN A 183 4.78 -7.09 10.45
CA GLN A 183 4.91 -7.71 9.13
C GLN A 183 5.93 -7.00 8.23
N ALA A 184 6.33 -5.77 8.57
CA ALA A 184 7.27 -4.96 7.78
C ALA A 184 8.57 -5.70 7.45
N ARG A 185 9.11 -6.48 8.40
CA ARG A 185 10.31 -7.28 8.16
C ARG A 185 10.11 -8.32 7.05
N ALA A 186 9.01 -9.07 7.11
CA ALA A 186 8.71 -10.09 6.11
C ALA A 186 8.41 -9.46 4.74
N LEU A 187 7.74 -8.31 4.72
CA LEU A 187 7.51 -7.55 3.50
C LEU A 187 8.82 -7.05 2.88
N ARG A 188 9.71 -6.47 3.70
CA ARG A 188 11.04 -6.01 3.26
C ARG A 188 11.83 -7.15 2.63
N GLU A 189 11.93 -8.29 3.30
CA GLU A 189 12.64 -9.47 2.80
C GLU A 189 12.04 -9.93 1.46
N THR A 190 10.72 -10.07 1.39
CA THR A 190 10.04 -10.52 0.16
C THR A 190 10.23 -9.53 -1.00
N LEU A 191 10.12 -8.22 -0.77
CA LEU A 191 10.29 -7.21 -1.80
C LEU A 191 11.74 -7.14 -2.29
N VAL A 192 12.70 -7.11 -1.37
CA VAL A 192 14.12 -7.07 -1.73
C VAL A 192 14.50 -8.33 -2.52
N ASP A 193 14.11 -9.51 -2.04
CA ASP A 193 14.39 -10.77 -2.73
C ASP A 193 13.76 -10.80 -4.13
N ALA A 194 12.50 -10.41 -4.25
CA ALA A 194 11.79 -10.45 -5.53
C ALA A 194 12.35 -9.45 -6.56
N VAL A 195 12.67 -8.22 -6.13
CA VAL A 195 13.27 -7.20 -7.00
C VAL A 195 14.69 -7.63 -7.40
N CYS A 196 15.51 -8.05 -6.44
CA CYS A 196 16.87 -8.52 -6.75
C CYS A 196 16.87 -9.74 -7.69
N GLU A 197 15.98 -10.71 -7.48
CA GLU A 197 15.80 -11.87 -8.36
C GLU A 197 15.38 -11.44 -9.78
N TYR A 198 14.46 -10.48 -9.89
CA TYR A 198 13.98 -9.97 -11.17
C TYR A 198 15.09 -9.27 -11.99
N HIS A 199 15.87 -8.39 -11.36
CA HIS A 199 16.98 -7.69 -12.04
C HIS A 199 18.27 -8.54 -12.13
N GLY A 200 18.31 -9.70 -11.49
CA GLY A 200 19.51 -10.53 -11.43
C GLY A 200 20.67 -9.90 -10.66
N VAL A 201 20.38 -9.08 -9.65
CA VAL A 201 21.36 -8.37 -8.82
C VAL A 201 21.45 -8.99 -7.41
N GLU A 202 22.54 -8.72 -6.71
CA GLU A 202 22.81 -9.29 -5.39
C GLU A 202 22.06 -8.57 -4.25
N ASP A 203 21.87 -7.26 -4.38
CA ASP A 203 21.23 -6.40 -3.37
C ASP A 203 20.69 -5.10 -3.99
N VAL A 204 20.02 -4.29 -3.16
CA VAL A 204 19.44 -3.00 -3.56
C VAL A 204 20.53 -1.98 -3.95
N ASP A 205 21.74 -2.06 -3.39
CA ASP A 205 22.83 -1.15 -3.76
C ASP A 205 23.39 -1.49 -5.17
N ALA A 206 23.36 -2.76 -5.58
CA ALA A 206 23.63 -3.18 -6.94
C ALA A 206 22.52 -2.73 -7.92
N LEU A 207 21.25 -2.76 -7.49
CA LEU A 207 20.14 -2.19 -8.26
C LEU A 207 20.34 -0.70 -8.53
N ARG A 208 20.58 0.10 -7.48
CA ARG A 208 20.84 1.55 -7.58
C ARG A 208 21.99 1.88 -8.54
N ARG A 209 23.07 1.10 -8.48
CA ARG A 209 24.23 1.28 -9.37
C ARG A 209 23.89 0.99 -10.82
N THR A 210 23.06 -0.01 -11.09
CA THR A 210 22.63 -0.38 -12.44
C THR A 210 21.73 0.71 -13.02
N ALA A 211 20.74 1.16 -12.26
CA ALA A 211 19.85 2.26 -12.66
C ALA A 211 20.62 3.57 -12.95
N ALA A 212 21.59 3.92 -12.11
CA ALA A 212 22.41 5.12 -12.32
C ALA A 212 23.30 5.04 -13.58
N ALA A 213 23.69 3.84 -14.01
CA ALA A 213 24.45 3.65 -15.24
C ALA A 213 23.56 3.82 -16.48
N ASP A 214 22.32 3.30 -16.43
CA ASP A 214 21.35 3.45 -17.51
C ASP A 214 20.91 4.92 -17.71
N ASP A 215 20.82 5.70 -16.63
CA ASP A 215 20.54 7.14 -16.69
C ASP A 215 21.68 7.94 -17.37
N ASP A 216 22.94 7.56 -17.15
CA ASP A 216 24.11 8.24 -17.74
C ASP A 216 24.26 7.90 -19.23
N ASP A 217 23.90 6.68 -19.65
CA ASP A 217 23.84 6.28 -21.06
C ASP A 217 22.62 6.87 -21.79
N SER A 218 21.53 7.18 -21.07
CA SER A 218 20.32 7.83 -21.59
C SER A 218 20.43 9.35 -21.68
N ALA A 219 21.47 9.95 -21.08
CA ALA A 219 21.83 11.34 -21.27
C ALA A 219 22.45 11.55 -22.66
N GLU A 220 21.66 11.41 -23.72
CA GLU A 220 21.97 12.12 -24.96
C GLU A 220 22.15 13.60 -24.60
N PRO A 221 23.20 14.28 -25.07
CA PRO A 221 23.42 15.67 -24.73
C PRO A 221 22.23 16.44 -25.27
N SER A 222 21.27 16.75 -24.41
CA SER A 222 20.19 17.66 -24.76
C SER A 222 20.89 18.92 -25.23
N ASP A 223 20.76 19.15 -26.54
CA ASP A 223 21.38 20.24 -27.25
C ASP A 223 20.92 21.48 -26.50
N ARG A 224 21.83 22.03 -25.68
CA ARG A 224 21.54 23.19 -24.85
C ARG A 224 21.04 24.23 -25.82
N VAL A 225 19.74 24.50 -25.76
CA VAL A 225 19.16 25.66 -26.42
C VAL A 225 19.83 26.84 -25.71
N SER A 226 20.93 27.29 -26.30
CA SER A 226 21.61 28.51 -25.95
C SER A 226 20.58 29.59 -26.19
N PHE A 227 19.94 30.04 -25.11
CA PHE A 227 19.26 31.31 -25.11
C PHE A 227 20.29 32.33 -25.57
N GLY A 228 20.07 32.85 -26.77
CA GLY A 228 20.99 33.73 -27.44
C GLY A 228 21.35 34.92 -26.57
N ASP A 229 22.63 35.30 -26.70
CA ASP A 229 23.20 36.62 -26.50
C ASP A 229 22.19 37.66 -25.98
N GLY A 230 22.24 37.90 -24.66
CA GLY A 230 21.47 38.96 -24.03
C GLY A 230 21.87 40.32 -24.61
N PRO A 231 20.94 41.28 -24.72
CA PRO A 231 21.23 42.55 -25.36
C PRO A 231 22.33 43.33 -24.65
N ASP A 232 23.25 43.86 -25.45
CA ASP A 232 24.41 44.68 -25.10
C ASP A 232 24.01 45.89 -24.22
N PRO A 233 24.71 46.19 -23.10
CA PRO A 233 24.39 47.34 -22.27
C PRO A 233 24.72 48.66 -22.98
N LEU A 234 23.74 49.57 -22.97
CA LEU A 234 23.81 50.90 -23.56
C LEU A 234 25.00 51.72 -23.05
N ASP A 235 25.90 52.08 -23.97
CA ASP A 235 26.91 53.13 -23.83
C ASP A 235 26.24 54.48 -23.52
N THR A 236 26.36 54.96 -22.28
CA THR A 236 26.10 56.35 -21.91
C THR A 236 27.43 57.07 -21.74
N SER A 237 28.11 57.36 -22.86
CA SER A 237 29.24 58.29 -22.88
C SER A 237 28.78 59.65 -23.41
N GLY A 238 28.81 60.65 -22.54
CA GLY A 238 28.74 62.07 -22.94
C GLY A 238 27.67 62.90 -22.23
N VAL A 239 27.90 63.21 -20.96
CA VAL A 239 27.52 64.52 -20.38
C VAL A 239 28.48 64.85 -19.25
N ASP A 240 29.33 65.85 -19.51
CA ASP A 240 30.23 66.48 -18.56
C ASP A 240 29.46 67.09 -17.37
N GLY A 241 29.99 66.87 -16.17
CA GLY A 241 29.54 67.50 -14.94
C GLY A 241 30.54 67.25 -13.83
N ASP A 242 31.58 68.09 -13.77
CA ASP A 242 32.49 68.22 -12.62
C ASP A 242 31.69 68.37 -11.31
N ILE A 243 32.20 67.75 -10.24
CA ILE A 243 32.65 68.37 -8.97
C ILE A 243 33.09 67.23 -8.02
N GLU A 244 34.42 67.10 -7.89
CA GLU A 244 35.24 67.05 -6.65
C GLU A 244 34.69 66.31 -5.41
N GLU A 245 35.37 65.22 -5.00
CA GLU A 245 36.15 65.06 -3.74
C GLU A 245 35.39 64.18 -2.73
N GLU A 246 35.92 63.25 -1.94
CA GLU A 246 37.28 62.80 -1.62
C GLU A 246 37.18 61.41 -0.90
N ARG A 247 38.16 60.53 -1.18
CA ARG A 247 38.90 59.62 -0.25
C ARG A 247 38.16 58.44 0.43
N ASP A 248 38.56 57.20 0.13
CA ASP A 248 39.68 56.40 0.74
C ASP A 248 39.36 56.01 2.21
N GLN A 249 39.50 54.79 2.74
CA GLN A 249 40.35 53.60 2.52
C GLN A 249 39.74 52.50 3.45
N ALA A 250 39.63 51.22 3.05
CA ALA A 250 40.54 50.10 3.31
C ALA A 250 40.55 49.52 4.76
N GLU A 251 40.79 48.20 4.82
CA GLU A 251 41.22 47.35 5.96
C GLU A 251 40.11 46.69 6.80
N THR A 252 39.81 45.39 6.56
CA THR A 252 40.41 44.20 7.20
C THR A 252 40.37 44.19 8.73
N SER A 253 39.65 43.23 9.33
CA SER A 253 40.21 42.17 10.19
C SER A 253 39.19 41.63 11.22
N GLU A 254 39.27 40.32 11.35
CA GLU A 254 38.86 39.38 12.39
C GLU A 254 38.38 39.88 13.78
N ARG A 255 37.49 39.07 14.38
CA ARG A 255 37.63 38.43 15.72
C ARG A 255 36.59 38.77 16.82
N ARG A 256 35.88 37.69 17.21
CA ARG A 256 35.40 37.23 18.54
C ARG A 256 34.41 38.04 19.40
N GLU A 257 33.38 37.28 19.79
CA GLU A 257 32.84 37.05 21.14
C GLU A 257 32.17 38.19 21.93
N ALA A 258 30.85 38.01 22.06
CA ALA A 258 30.13 37.80 23.33
C ALA A 258 29.55 39.00 24.10
N SER A 259 28.24 38.85 24.37
CA SER A 259 27.52 39.15 25.62
C SER A 259 26.79 40.49 25.79
N ALA A 260 25.54 40.32 26.21
CA ALA A 260 24.76 41.13 27.15
C ALA A 260 23.93 42.30 26.61
N ALA A 261 22.64 41.98 26.47
CA ALA A 261 21.48 42.66 27.07
C ALA A 261 21.51 44.19 27.16
N SER A 262 20.60 44.80 26.40
CA SER A 262 19.95 46.06 26.78
C SER A 262 18.48 45.98 26.39
N ASP A 263 17.63 45.90 27.41
CA ASP A 263 16.22 46.28 27.35
C ASP A 263 16.08 47.76 26.99
N GLY A 264 15.09 48.11 26.17
CA GLY A 264 14.77 49.52 25.90
C GLY A 264 13.91 49.78 24.65
N GLU A 265 12.74 49.15 24.60
CA GLU A 265 11.46 49.74 24.17
C GLU A 265 11.40 50.54 22.84
N PHE A 266 10.85 49.90 21.81
CA PHE A 266 10.22 50.55 20.67
C PHE A 266 8.96 49.79 20.24
N GLY A 267 7.79 50.42 20.46
CA GLY A 267 6.69 50.46 19.49
C GLY A 267 5.85 49.21 19.28
N ASP A 268 4.77 49.13 20.05
CA ASP A 268 3.42 48.70 19.66
C ASP A 268 3.27 48.13 18.23
N SER A 269 3.24 46.80 18.14
CA SER A 269 2.60 46.05 17.08
C SER A 269 1.98 44.83 17.73
N ASP A 270 0.65 44.86 17.84
CA ASP A 270 -0.21 43.73 18.23
C ASP A 270 0.10 42.49 17.39
N PHE A 271 0.96 41.62 17.91
CA PHE A 271 1.00 40.21 17.52
C PHE A 271 0.53 39.40 18.72
N GLU A 272 -0.78 39.16 18.75
CA GLU A 272 -1.37 38.06 19.50
C GLU A 272 -0.73 36.75 18.98
N SER A 273 0.28 36.25 19.68
CA SER A 273 0.62 34.83 19.63
C SER A 273 -0.53 34.06 20.27
N ALA A 274 -1.59 33.86 19.50
CA ALA A 274 -2.62 32.88 19.80
C ALA A 274 -1.96 31.50 19.80
N SER A 275 -1.71 30.99 21.01
CA SER A 275 -2.05 29.65 21.49
C SER A 275 -2.44 28.56 20.45
N VAL A 276 -1.62 28.35 19.42
CA VAL A 276 -1.85 27.26 18.44
C VAL A 276 -1.90 25.89 19.13
N ASP A 277 -1.18 25.72 20.24
CA ASP A 277 -1.21 24.48 21.04
C ASP A 277 -2.52 24.31 21.84
N ASP A 278 -3.14 25.39 22.33
CA ASP A 278 -4.42 25.29 23.06
C ASP A 278 -5.60 25.07 22.12
N ASP A 279 -5.57 25.67 20.91
CA ASP A 279 -6.61 25.48 19.89
C ASP A 279 -6.63 24.01 19.41
N VAL A 280 -5.46 23.42 19.17
CA VAL A 280 -5.35 22.00 18.79
C VAL A 280 -5.73 21.07 19.94
N ALA A 281 -5.37 21.40 21.18
CA ALA A 281 -5.78 20.63 22.35
C ALA A 281 -7.30 20.66 22.58
N GLN A 282 -7.92 21.82 22.32
CA GLN A 282 -9.37 21.96 22.40
C GLN A 282 -10.08 21.18 21.29
N GLU A 283 -9.59 21.24 20.05
CA GLU A 283 -10.14 20.48 18.94
C GLU A 283 -10.07 18.96 19.18
N LEU A 284 -8.95 18.47 19.73
CA LEU A 284 -8.81 17.06 20.12
C LEU A 284 -9.76 16.65 21.25
N ALA A 285 -10.01 17.52 22.22
CA ALA A 285 -10.97 17.26 23.29
C ALA A 285 -12.42 17.20 22.76
N GLU A 286 -12.76 18.07 21.82
CA GLU A 286 -14.06 18.08 21.15
C GLU A 286 -14.27 16.83 20.29
N LEU A 287 -13.28 16.45 19.47
CA LEU A 287 -13.30 15.23 18.67
C LEU A 287 -13.45 13.98 19.55
N ARG A 288 -12.74 13.92 20.68
CA ARG A 288 -12.84 12.80 21.62
C ARG A 288 -14.23 12.70 22.24
N SER A 289 -14.84 13.83 22.61
CA SER A 289 -16.21 13.85 23.13
C SER A 289 -17.23 13.42 22.08
N VAL A 290 -17.04 13.79 20.81
CA VAL A 290 -17.91 13.36 19.70
C VAL A 290 -17.82 11.85 19.48
N ILE A 291 -16.61 11.30 19.49
CA ILE A 291 -16.40 9.85 19.35
C ILE A 291 -17.07 9.08 20.49
N GLU A 292 -16.94 9.57 21.73
CA GLU A 292 -17.56 8.93 22.89
C GLU A 292 -19.10 8.95 22.80
N ALA A 293 -19.68 10.08 22.37
CA ALA A 293 -21.12 10.17 22.13
C ALA A 293 -21.59 9.29 20.96
N GLN A 294 -20.75 9.08 19.94
CA GLN A 294 -21.04 8.16 18.84
C GLN A 294 -21.02 6.70 19.29
N ASN A 295 -20.03 6.31 20.09
CA ASN A 295 -19.96 4.96 20.66
C ASN A 295 -21.17 4.66 21.56
N GLU A 296 -21.57 5.58 22.43
CA GLU A 296 -22.79 5.42 23.24
C GLU A 296 -24.06 5.31 22.39
N ARG A 297 -24.08 5.89 21.19
CA ARG A 297 -25.20 5.77 20.26
C ARG A 297 -25.19 4.42 19.55
N LEU A 298 -24.01 3.91 19.19
CA LEU A 298 -23.84 2.57 18.62
C LEU A 298 -24.25 1.50 19.62
N ASP A 299 -23.85 1.62 20.90
CA ASP A 299 -24.24 0.68 21.96
C ASP A 299 -25.76 0.61 22.12
N ARG A 300 -26.45 1.76 22.13
CA ARG A 300 -27.92 1.80 22.18
C ARG A 300 -28.57 1.20 20.94
N GLN A 301 -27.97 1.37 19.76
CA GLN A 301 -28.46 0.76 18.54
C GLN A 301 -28.30 -0.77 18.60
N GLU A 302 -27.16 -1.25 19.11
CA GLU A 302 -26.92 -2.68 19.30
C GLU A 302 -27.93 -3.28 20.28
N GLU A 303 -28.18 -2.65 21.43
CA GLU A 303 -29.19 -3.09 22.38
C GLU A 303 -30.59 -3.15 21.76
N THR A 304 -30.95 -2.14 20.97
CA THR A 304 -32.25 -2.10 20.25
C THR A 304 -32.35 -3.23 19.23
N ILE A 305 -31.28 -3.51 18.49
CA ILE A 305 -31.22 -4.61 17.52
C ILE A 305 -31.35 -5.95 18.23
N GLN A 306 -30.65 -6.16 19.34
CA GLN A 306 -30.74 -7.38 20.12
C GLN A 306 -32.16 -7.59 20.67
N GLN A 307 -32.83 -6.52 21.12
CA GLN A 307 -34.22 -6.58 21.57
C GLN A 307 -35.18 -6.96 20.43
N LEU A 308 -35.01 -6.36 19.25
CA LEU A 308 -35.82 -6.70 18.06
C LEU A 308 -35.59 -8.15 17.60
N ILE A 309 -34.35 -8.64 17.66
CA ILE A 309 -34.02 -10.03 17.36
C ILE A 309 -34.71 -10.99 18.34
N GLU A 310 -34.71 -10.65 19.64
CA GLU A 310 -35.34 -11.48 20.67
C GLU A 310 -36.88 -11.48 20.54
N GLU A 311 -37.50 -10.34 20.22
CA GLU A 311 -38.93 -10.25 19.94
C GLU A 311 -39.33 -11.06 18.69
N LEU A 312 -38.53 -11.00 17.62
CA LEU A 312 -38.74 -11.82 16.42
C LEU A 312 -38.57 -13.32 16.70
N ARG A 313 -37.73 -13.68 17.68
CA ARG A 313 -37.49 -15.06 18.09
C ARG A 313 -38.60 -15.63 18.97
N GLN A 314 -39.23 -14.82 19.82
CA GLN A 314 -40.34 -15.23 20.69
C GLN A 314 -41.70 -15.18 19.99
N GLY A 315 -41.84 -14.41 18.91
CA GLY A 315 -43.06 -14.31 18.09
C GLY A 315 -43.26 -15.44 17.06
N ARG A 316 -42.45 -16.49 17.08
CA ARG A 316 -42.48 -17.62 16.12
C ARG A 316 -42.75 -18.96 16.78
#